data_AF-A0A9D5X8Z3-F1
#
_entry.id   AF-A0A9D5X8Z3-F1
#
_cell.length_a   1.000
_cell.length_b   1.000
_cell.length_c   1.000
_cell.angle_alpha   90.00
_cell.angle_beta   90.00
_cell.angle_gamma   90.00
#
_symmetry.space_group_name_H-M   'P 1'
#
loop_
_entity.id
_entity.type
_entity.pdbx_description
1 polymer ?
#
loop_
_entity_poly.entity_id
_entity_poly.type
_entity_poly.pdbx_seq_one_letter_code
_entity_poly.pdbx_strand_id
1 'polypeptide(L)'
;MLAGSTALPFVVQAQTVSEKAVSAASRMQTGAAPIAPGEAPPRAGLASGPAPQFTRDNGAPIGENRHSKAAGDMGPVLLEDAHLIEKLARFDRERVPERVVHARGTGALGVFKATADISDITKASLFASGKETPVFVRFSTVIHGKDSPEFARDPHGFATKFYTDQGNWDLVGNNLPIFFIRDAIQFPDMIHSLKPDPILNKQDPNRFFDFFSATPEATNMITQVWTNLGTPASYRTMDGNGVHAFKLVDAQGETVF
;
A
#
# COMPACT_ATOMS: atom_id res chain seq x y z
N MET A 1 -59.85 43.63 1.99
CA MET A 1 -60.14 42.32 1.39
C MET A 1 -58.82 41.75 0.89
N LEU A 2 -58.49 40.52 1.33
CA LEU A 2 -57.47 39.58 0.80
C LEU A 2 -56.00 40.03 0.91
N ALA A 3 -55.03 39.24 1.40
CA ALA A 3 -55.04 37.88 1.91
C ALA A 3 -53.89 37.70 2.92
N GLY A 4 -54.15 37.02 4.04
CA GLY A 4 -53.17 36.67 5.05
C GLY A 4 -52.32 35.48 4.59
N SER A 5 -51.00 35.59 4.79
CA SER A 5 -50.04 34.52 4.54
C SER A 5 -50.15 33.46 5.63
N THR A 6 -50.59 32.26 5.26
CA THR A 6 -50.56 31.06 6.11
C THR A 6 -49.23 30.34 5.90
N ALA A 7 -48.34 30.43 6.88
CA ALA A 7 -47.15 29.58 6.95
C ALA A 7 -47.54 28.19 7.48
N LEU A 8 -47.29 27.15 6.70
CA LEU A 8 -47.42 25.75 7.12
C LEU A 8 -46.25 25.40 8.07
N PRO A 9 -46.48 24.76 9.23
CA PRO A 9 -45.40 24.26 10.06
C PRO A 9 -44.83 22.99 9.43
N PHE A 10 -43.56 23.02 9.05
CA PHE A 10 -42.81 21.84 8.64
C PHE A 10 -42.32 21.14 9.92
N VAL A 11 -42.93 20.00 10.27
CA VAL A 11 -42.45 19.17 11.38
C VAL A 11 -41.33 18.29 10.84
N VAL A 12 -40.08 18.67 11.12
CA VAL A 12 -38.93 17.77 10.94
C VAL A 12 -38.95 16.77 12.11
N GLN A 13 -39.46 15.58 11.87
CA GLN A 13 -39.24 14.45 12.76
C GLN A 13 -37.78 14.01 12.60
N ALA A 14 -36.92 14.44 13.52
CA ALA A 14 -35.60 13.85 13.69
C ALA A 14 -35.80 12.38 14.11
N GLN A 15 -35.35 11.43 13.28
CA GLN A 15 -35.16 10.07 13.74
C GLN A 15 -34.08 10.10 14.81
N THR A 16 -34.47 9.88 16.07
CA THR A 16 -33.56 9.65 17.17
C THR A 16 -32.89 8.30 16.95
N VAL A 17 -31.72 8.34 16.30
CA VAL A 17 -30.79 7.19 16.32
C VAL A 17 -30.26 7.09 17.74
N SER A 18 -30.50 5.95 18.39
CA SER A 18 -29.95 5.64 19.71
C SER A 18 -28.43 5.79 19.68
N GLU A 19 -27.89 6.63 20.57
CA GLU A 19 -26.46 6.72 20.89
C GLU A 19 -25.98 5.41 21.54
N LYS A 20 -25.88 4.32 20.78
CA LYS A 20 -24.85 3.33 21.10
C LYS A 20 -23.56 3.89 20.54
N ALA A 21 -22.60 4.14 21.43
CA ALA A 21 -21.28 4.68 21.09
C ALA A 21 -20.73 4.01 19.83
N VAL A 22 -20.66 4.76 18.73
CA VAL A 22 -20.23 4.31 17.39
C VAL A 22 -18.70 4.28 17.32
N SER A 23 -18.04 3.96 18.42
CA SER A 23 -16.59 3.90 18.53
C SER A 23 -16.24 2.88 19.59
N ALA A 24 -15.76 1.72 19.14
CA ALA A 24 -15.08 0.80 20.04
C ALA A 24 -13.78 1.48 20.51
N ALA A 25 -13.67 1.77 21.81
CA ALA A 25 -12.45 2.28 22.39
C ALA A 25 -11.27 1.35 22.07
N SER A 26 -10.08 1.89 21.81
CA SER A 26 -8.90 1.09 21.51
C SER A 26 -8.59 0.16 22.70
N ARG A 27 -8.71 -1.15 22.48
CA ARG A 27 -8.41 -2.19 23.48
C ARG A 27 -7.02 -2.80 23.30
N MET A 28 -6.44 -2.64 22.11
CA MET A 28 -5.11 -3.15 21.79
C MET A 28 -4.05 -2.09 22.03
N GLN A 29 -2.98 -2.48 22.70
CA GLN A 29 -1.78 -1.64 22.84
C GLN A 29 -0.76 -2.04 21.78
N THR A 30 -0.07 -1.05 21.21
CA THR A 30 1.13 -1.28 20.42
C THR A 30 2.23 -1.80 21.35
N GLY A 31 2.69 -3.02 21.10
CA GLY A 31 3.83 -3.59 21.82
C GLY A 31 5.12 -2.87 21.48
N ALA A 32 6.14 -3.00 22.34
CA ALA A 32 7.49 -2.54 22.02
C ALA A 32 7.98 -3.20 20.72
N ALA A 33 8.71 -2.44 19.89
CA ALA A 33 9.29 -2.99 18.66
C ALA A 33 10.14 -4.24 19.00
N PRO A 34 9.99 -5.34 18.24
CA PRO A 34 10.65 -6.61 18.57
C PRO A 34 12.18 -6.58 18.42
N ILE A 35 12.76 -5.47 17.96
CA ILE A 35 14.19 -5.30 17.73
C ILE A 35 14.60 -3.96 18.33
N ALA A 36 15.52 -3.97 19.30
CA ALA A 36 16.12 -2.75 19.82
C ALA A 36 16.92 -2.04 18.70
N PRO A 37 17.00 -0.69 18.67
CA PRO A 37 17.83 0.02 17.70
C PRO A 37 19.30 -0.45 17.82
N GLY A 38 19.76 -1.31 16.92
CA GLY A 38 21.14 -1.83 16.90
C GLY A 38 21.30 -3.34 16.75
N GLU A 39 20.25 -4.14 16.95
CA GLU A 39 20.31 -5.58 16.68
C GLU A 39 20.14 -5.83 15.18
N ALA A 40 21.26 -5.99 14.46
CA ALA A 40 21.22 -6.48 13.10
C ALA A 40 20.66 -7.91 13.11
N PRO A 41 19.71 -8.25 12.21
CA PRO A 41 19.28 -9.64 12.07
C PRO A 41 20.51 -10.51 11.81
N PRO A 42 20.52 -11.78 12.27
CA PRO A 42 21.62 -12.68 12.01
C PRO A 42 21.86 -12.72 10.50
N ARG A 43 23.03 -12.24 10.07
CA ARG A 43 23.43 -12.36 8.67
C ARG A 43 23.36 -13.83 8.33
N ALA A 44 22.56 -14.18 7.33
CA ALA A 44 22.57 -15.52 6.77
C ALA A 44 24.04 -15.84 6.46
N GLY A 45 24.59 -16.83 7.18
CA GLY A 45 25.96 -17.28 6.95
C GLY A 45 26.10 -17.62 5.48
N LEU A 46 27.10 -17.06 4.81
CA LEU A 46 27.45 -17.48 3.46
C LEU A 46 27.70 -18.98 3.51
N ALA A 47 26.83 -19.76 2.87
CA ALA A 47 26.98 -21.20 2.82
C ALA A 47 28.34 -21.53 2.19
N SER A 48 29.23 -22.13 2.97
CA SER A 48 30.51 -22.64 2.50
C SER A 48 30.30 -23.99 1.79
N GLY A 49 29.79 -23.93 0.57
CA GLY A 49 29.68 -25.06 -0.35
C GLY A 49 30.42 -24.76 -1.66
N PRO A 50 30.65 -25.78 -2.51
CA PRO A 50 31.15 -25.53 -3.86
C PRO A 50 30.20 -24.58 -4.60
N ALA A 51 30.78 -23.67 -5.39
CA ALA A 51 29.97 -22.73 -6.17
C ALA A 51 28.98 -23.50 -7.04
N PRO A 52 27.68 -23.13 -7.05
CA PRO A 52 26.69 -23.83 -7.85
C PRO A 52 27.03 -23.71 -9.34
N GLN A 53 26.91 -24.82 -10.07
CA GLN A 53 27.09 -24.86 -11.53
C GLN A 53 26.00 -24.02 -12.20
N PHE A 54 26.38 -23.09 -13.09
CA PHE A 54 25.39 -22.36 -13.89
C PHE A 54 24.70 -23.31 -14.88
N THR A 55 23.39 -23.17 -15.00
CA THR A 55 22.54 -23.96 -15.91
C THR A 55 21.63 -23.05 -16.73
N ARG A 56 21.22 -23.53 -17.91
CA ARG A 56 20.11 -22.97 -18.69
C ARG A 56 18.76 -23.32 -18.03
N ASP A 57 17.69 -22.72 -18.52
CA ASP A 57 16.31 -22.97 -18.06
C ASP A 57 15.88 -24.44 -18.18
N ASN A 58 16.45 -25.18 -19.15
CA ASN A 58 16.21 -26.61 -19.32
C ASN A 58 17.11 -27.52 -18.45
N GLY A 59 17.93 -26.93 -17.57
CA GLY A 59 18.84 -27.64 -16.67
C GLY A 59 20.19 -28.03 -17.28
N ALA A 60 20.45 -27.75 -18.57
CA ALA A 60 21.73 -28.06 -19.19
C ALA A 60 22.85 -27.18 -18.60
N PRO A 61 24.05 -27.74 -18.31
CA PRO A 61 25.15 -26.97 -17.74
C PRO A 61 25.69 -25.94 -18.74
N ILE A 62 26.03 -24.76 -18.21
CA ILE A 62 26.68 -23.68 -18.96
C ILE A 62 28.20 -23.80 -18.76
N GLY A 63 28.93 -24.01 -19.86
CA GLY A 63 30.40 -24.04 -19.83
C GLY A 63 31.05 -22.65 -19.84
N GLU A 64 30.48 -21.71 -20.61
CA GLU A 64 30.99 -20.35 -20.81
C GLU A 64 29.84 -19.34 -20.71
N ASN A 65 30.04 -18.25 -19.98
CA ASN A 65 29.02 -17.23 -19.66
C ASN A 65 29.49 -15.79 -19.87
N ARG A 66 30.73 -15.61 -20.33
CA ARG A 66 31.37 -14.32 -20.61
C ARG A 66 31.68 -14.09 -22.09
N HIS A 67 31.70 -15.15 -22.90
CA HIS A 67 31.96 -15.10 -24.32
C HIS A 67 30.83 -15.78 -25.10
N SER A 68 30.34 -15.12 -26.15
CA SER A 68 29.34 -15.69 -27.05
C SER A 68 29.99 -16.67 -28.04
N LYS A 69 29.21 -17.63 -28.56
CA LYS A 69 29.65 -18.50 -29.66
C LYS A 69 29.72 -17.68 -30.96
N ALA A 70 30.90 -17.62 -31.58
CA ALA A 70 31.16 -16.84 -32.79
C ALA A 70 31.85 -17.67 -33.89
N ALA A 71 31.80 -17.21 -35.13
CA ALA A 71 32.48 -17.82 -36.29
C ALA A 71 33.99 -17.51 -36.31
N GLY A 72 34.73 -18.00 -35.31
CA GLY A 72 36.14 -17.67 -35.06
C GLY A 72 36.31 -16.42 -34.19
N ASP A 73 37.55 -16.14 -33.78
CA ASP A 73 37.87 -15.12 -32.75
C ASP A 73 37.39 -13.70 -33.09
N MET A 74 37.28 -13.38 -34.38
CA MET A 74 36.83 -12.08 -34.89
C MET A 74 35.57 -12.19 -35.76
N GLY A 75 34.89 -13.33 -35.73
CA GLY A 75 33.69 -13.58 -36.51
C GLY A 75 32.41 -13.08 -35.85
N PRO A 76 31.28 -13.03 -36.59
CA PRO A 76 29.98 -12.69 -36.01
C PRO A 76 29.49 -13.78 -35.04
N VAL A 77 28.64 -13.37 -34.10
CA VAL A 77 27.94 -14.27 -33.17
C VAL A 77 26.96 -15.16 -33.92
N LEU A 78 26.91 -16.44 -33.55
CA LEU A 78 26.09 -17.46 -34.20
C LEU A 78 24.70 -17.58 -33.56
N LEU A 79 23.66 -17.78 -34.39
CA LEU A 79 22.28 -17.97 -33.93
C LEU A 79 22.09 -19.26 -33.12
N GLU A 80 22.99 -20.24 -33.26
CA GLU A 80 22.99 -21.46 -32.46
C GLU A 80 23.47 -21.26 -31.01
N ASP A 81 23.90 -20.05 -30.63
CA ASP A 81 24.15 -19.70 -29.23
C ASP A 81 22.83 -19.55 -28.45
N ALA A 82 22.23 -20.70 -28.15
CA ALA A 82 20.98 -20.76 -27.39
C ALA A 82 21.10 -20.16 -25.99
N HIS A 83 22.30 -20.19 -25.37
CA HIS A 83 22.53 -19.61 -24.05
C HIS A 83 22.45 -18.08 -24.09
N LEU A 84 23.11 -17.46 -25.07
CA LEU A 84 23.03 -16.02 -25.29
C LEU A 84 21.59 -15.57 -25.53
N ILE A 85 20.87 -16.26 -26.43
CA ILE A 85 19.49 -15.91 -26.78
C ILE A 85 18.58 -16.02 -25.56
N GLU A 86 18.66 -17.12 -24.81
CA GLU A 86 17.87 -17.33 -23.59
C GLU A 86 18.13 -16.24 -22.55
N LYS A 87 19.41 -15.95 -22.27
CA LYS A 87 19.82 -14.95 -21.28
C LYS A 87 19.32 -13.54 -21.64
N LEU A 88 19.47 -13.12 -22.90
CA LEU A 88 18.97 -11.83 -23.37
C LEU A 88 17.44 -11.79 -23.37
N ALA A 89 16.77 -12.87 -23.79
CA ALA A 89 15.31 -12.94 -23.79
C ALA A 89 14.72 -12.83 -22.37
N ARG A 90 15.39 -13.39 -21.36
CA ARG A 90 15.03 -13.23 -19.94
C ARG A 90 15.24 -11.80 -19.47
N PHE A 91 16.42 -11.21 -19.76
CA PHE A 91 16.76 -9.84 -19.40
C PHE A 91 15.73 -8.82 -19.95
N ASP A 92 15.40 -8.93 -21.24
CA ASP A 92 14.45 -8.04 -21.91
C ASP A 92 13.03 -8.10 -21.32
N ARG A 93 12.72 -9.14 -20.53
CA ARG A 93 11.41 -9.40 -19.93
C ARG A 93 11.40 -9.28 -18.41
N GLU A 94 12.48 -8.79 -17.79
CA GLU A 94 12.53 -8.62 -16.34
C GLU A 94 11.55 -7.56 -15.81
N ARG A 95 11.19 -6.57 -16.64
CA ARG A 95 10.35 -5.45 -16.20
C ARG A 95 8.88 -5.77 -16.45
N VAL A 96 8.10 -5.77 -15.37
CA VAL A 96 6.63 -5.77 -15.40
C VAL A 96 6.12 -4.34 -15.20
N PRO A 97 4.88 -4.01 -15.63
CA PRO A 97 4.28 -2.71 -15.35
C PRO A 97 4.30 -2.41 -13.85
N GLU A 98 4.64 -1.16 -13.51
CA GLU A 98 4.54 -0.69 -12.13
C GLU A 98 3.06 -0.54 -11.72
N ARG A 99 2.82 -0.38 -10.41
CA ARG A 99 1.47 -0.04 -9.93
C ARG A 99 1.10 1.35 -10.44
N VAL A 100 -0.15 1.53 -10.89
CA VAL A 100 -0.66 2.82 -11.40
C VAL A 100 -0.50 3.95 -10.37
N VAL A 101 -0.68 3.62 -9.10
CA VAL A 101 -0.39 4.44 -7.92
C VAL A 101 0.43 3.61 -6.95
N HIS A 102 1.15 4.26 -6.05
CA HIS A 102 1.99 3.57 -5.08
C HIS A 102 3.10 2.70 -5.70
N ALA A 103 3.68 3.18 -6.81
CA ALA A 103 4.74 2.47 -7.54
C ALA A 103 6.00 2.32 -6.68
N ARG A 104 6.51 3.43 -6.12
CA ARG A 104 7.66 3.44 -5.20
C ARG A 104 7.25 2.91 -3.83
N GLY A 105 7.95 1.90 -3.32
CA GLY A 105 7.68 1.38 -1.99
C GLY A 105 8.60 0.26 -1.54
N THR A 106 8.56 -0.02 -0.24
CA THR A 106 9.40 -1.01 0.45
C THR A 106 8.51 -1.97 1.25
N GLY A 107 8.87 -3.25 1.28
CA GLY A 107 8.13 -4.29 1.99
C GLY A 107 8.91 -4.89 3.16
N ALA A 108 8.21 -5.33 4.18
CA ALA A 108 8.76 -6.08 5.30
C ALA A 108 7.83 -7.23 5.70
N LEU A 109 8.41 -8.34 6.13
CA LEU A 109 7.70 -9.44 6.79
C LEU A 109 7.74 -9.23 8.30
N GLY A 110 6.68 -9.66 8.98
CA GLY A 110 6.59 -9.56 10.43
C GLY A 110 5.49 -10.46 10.99
N VAL A 111 5.14 -10.21 12.25
CA VAL A 111 4.08 -10.92 12.97
C VAL A 111 3.18 -9.90 13.65
N PHE A 112 1.88 -10.01 13.43
CA PHE A 112 0.86 -9.34 14.24
C PHE A 112 0.54 -10.22 15.44
N LYS A 113 0.54 -9.63 16.64
CA LYS A 113 0.15 -10.31 17.88
C LYS A 113 -1.02 -9.57 18.51
N ALA A 114 -2.17 -10.22 18.61
CA ALA A 114 -3.32 -9.66 19.32
C ALA A 114 -3.01 -9.58 20.82
N THR A 115 -3.03 -8.37 21.39
CA THR A 115 -2.76 -8.13 22.82
C THR A 115 -4.01 -8.15 23.69
N ALA A 116 -5.19 -8.02 23.08
CA ALA A 116 -6.48 -8.08 23.73
C ALA A 116 -7.44 -8.95 22.91
N ASP A 117 -8.44 -9.50 23.58
CA ASP A 117 -9.54 -10.21 22.92
C ASP A 117 -10.63 -9.20 22.51
N ILE A 118 -11.09 -9.31 21.26
CA ILE A 118 -12.23 -8.54 20.73
C ILE A 118 -13.28 -9.46 20.07
N SER A 119 -13.34 -10.72 20.49
CA SER A 119 -14.33 -11.68 20.00
C SER A 119 -15.79 -11.26 20.22
N ASP A 120 -16.03 -10.32 21.15
CA ASP A 120 -17.33 -9.71 21.41
C ASP A 120 -17.83 -8.80 20.29
N ILE A 121 -16.96 -8.35 19.39
CA ILE A 121 -17.33 -7.48 18.25
C ILE A 121 -16.97 -8.07 16.89
N THR A 122 -16.13 -9.10 16.83
CA THR A 122 -15.77 -9.77 15.57
C THR A 122 -15.49 -11.25 15.76
N LYS A 123 -15.99 -12.08 14.84
CA LYS A 123 -15.67 -13.52 14.77
C LYS A 123 -14.37 -13.82 14.03
N ALA A 124 -13.64 -12.80 13.58
CA ALA A 124 -12.40 -12.98 12.84
C ALA A 124 -11.30 -13.52 13.77
N SER A 125 -10.75 -14.68 13.42
CA SER A 125 -9.93 -15.48 14.32
C SER A 125 -8.62 -14.80 14.74
N LEU A 126 -8.06 -13.91 13.90
CA LEU A 126 -6.76 -13.25 14.11
C LEU A 126 -6.71 -12.37 15.36
N PHE A 127 -7.86 -11.98 15.89
CA PHE A 127 -7.97 -11.06 17.03
C PHE A 127 -8.19 -11.75 18.38
N ALA A 128 -8.11 -13.08 18.44
CA ALA A 128 -8.10 -13.80 19.70
C ALA A 128 -6.82 -13.45 20.49
N SER A 129 -6.97 -13.17 21.80
CA SER A 129 -5.84 -12.74 22.64
C SER A 129 -4.64 -13.69 22.58
N GLY A 130 -3.45 -13.13 22.38
CA GLY A 130 -2.19 -13.86 22.27
C GLY A 130 -1.93 -14.50 20.90
N LYS A 131 -2.90 -14.50 19.98
CA LYS A 131 -2.72 -15.10 18.65
C LYS A 131 -1.70 -14.32 17.83
N GLU A 132 -0.75 -15.07 17.27
CA GLU A 132 0.25 -14.57 16.34
C GLU A 132 -0.15 -14.90 14.91
N THR A 133 -0.16 -13.88 14.05
CA THR A 133 -0.54 -13.98 12.63
C THR A 133 0.60 -13.41 11.80
N PRO A 134 1.23 -14.20 10.90
CA PRO A 134 2.24 -13.68 9.99
C PRO A 134 1.67 -12.55 9.14
N VAL A 135 2.48 -11.51 8.91
CA VAL A 135 2.10 -10.37 8.08
C VAL A 135 3.16 -10.00 7.06
N PHE A 136 2.71 -9.43 5.95
CA PHE A 136 3.54 -8.67 5.02
C PHE A 136 3.01 -7.24 4.96
N VAL A 137 3.88 -6.28 5.25
CA VAL A 137 3.56 -4.85 5.18
C VAL A 137 4.30 -4.24 4.00
N ARG A 138 3.59 -3.47 3.17
CA ARG A 138 4.19 -2.66 2.10
C ARG A 138 3.92 -1.19 2.35
N PHE A 139 5.00 -0.43 2.51
CA PHE A 139 5.01 1.01 2.56
C PHE A 139 5.25 1.60 1.17
N SER A 140 4.73 2.79 0.89
CA SER A 140 4.90 3.43 -0.42
C SER A 140 4.59 4.92 -0.37
N THR A 141 5.14 5.70 -1.30
CA THR A 141 4.55 6.98 -1.71
C THR A 141 3.37 6.71 -2.65
N VAL A 142 2.69 7.71 -3.22
CA VAL A 142 1.47 7.54 -4.04
C VAL A 142 1.68 7.94 -5.49
N ILE A 143 2.07 9.20 -5.74
CA ILE A 143 1.84 9.83 -7.05
C ILE A 143 2.92 9.50 -8.09
N HIS A 144 4.17 9.40 -7.64
CA HIS A 144 5.33 9.27 -8.52
C HIS A 144 5.65 7.81 -8.87
N GLY A 145 6.40 7.62 -9.96
CA GLY A 145 6.82 6.30 -10.46
C GLY A 145 7.86 5.62 -9.56
N LYS A 146 8.22 4.37 -9.88
CA LYS A 146 9.10 3.51 -9.07
C LYS A 146 10.47 4.11 -8.68
N ASP A 147 10.98 5.04 -9.49
CA ASP A 147 12.32 5.64 -9.33
C ASP A 147 12.28 7.00 -8.61
N SER A 148 11.12 7.37 -8.05
CA SER A 148 10.95 8.64 -7.36
C SER A 148 11.62 8.67 -5.98
N PRO A 149 11.96 9.87 -5.47
CA PRO A 149 12.40 10.03 -4.09
C PRO A 149 11.32 9.60 -3.08
N GLU A 150 11.71 8.91 -2.01
CA GLU A 150 10.79 8.47 -0.95
C GLU A 150 10.40 9.59 0.02
N PHE A 151 11.17 10.68 0.07
CA PHE A 151 10.92 11.82 0.94
C PHE A 151 9.98 12.88 0.33
N ALA A 152 9.47 12.63 -0.89
CA ALA A 152 8.55 13.55 -1.54
C ALA A 152 7.29 13.75 -0.69
N ARG A 153 6.77 14.98 -0.63
CA ARG A 153 5.52 15.27 0.06
C ARG A 153 4.39 14.51 -0.61
N ASP A 154 3.81 13.57 0.13
CA ASP A 154 2.80 12.65 -0.40
C ASP A 154 2.08 11.97 0.78
N PRO A 155 0.83 11.48 0.64
CA PRO A 155 0.35 10.43 1.51
C PRO A 155 1.24 9.20 1.36
N HIS A 156 1.35 8.42 2.43
CA HIS A 156 2.18 7.23 2.44
C HIS A 156 1.29 6.00 2.63
N GLY A 157 1.34 5.08 1.67
CA GLY A 157 0.62 3.81 1.75
C GLY A 157 1.14 2.95 2.90
N PHE A 158 0.23 2.31 3.62
CA PHE A 158 0.50 1.37 4.71
C PHE A 158 -0.40 0.15 4.50
N ALA A 159 -0.03 -0.70 3.55
CA ALA A 159 -0.80 -1.89 3.20
C ALA A 159 -0.31 -3.10 3.99
N THR A 160 -1.17 -3.70 4.81
CA THR A 160 -0.84 -4.88 5.63
C THR A 160 -1.66 -6.07 5.17
N LYS A 161 -0.97 -7.14 4.77
CA LYS A 161 -1.54 -8.45 4.48
C LYS A 161 -1.36 -9.36 5.69
N PHE A 162 -2.45 -9.92 6.18
CA PHE A 162 -2.50 -10.91 7.26
C PHE A 162 -2.71 -12.30 6.67
N TYR A 163 -1.82 -13.23 6.97
CA TYR A 163 -1.95 -14.64 6.56
C TYR A 163 -2.73 -15.40 7.64
N THR A 164 -4.07 -15.34 7.58
CA THR A 164 -4.94 -15.95 8.59
C THR A 164 -5.28 -17.41 8.25
N ASP A 165 -5.82 -18.15 9.22
CA ASP A 165 -6.37 -19.51 9.04
C ASP A 165 -7.68 -19.54 8.24
N GLN A 166 -8.29 -18.38 7.99
CA GLN A 166 -9.53 -18.19 7.24
C GLN A 166 -9.29 -17.53 5.87
N GLY A 167 -8.03 -17.45 5.42
CA GLY A 167 -7.62 -16.79 4.19
C GLY A 167 -6.85 -15.50 4.43
N ASN A 168 -6.41 -14.84 3.36
CA ASN A 168 -5.66 -13.59 3.48
C ASN A 168 -6.62 -12.44 3.73
N TRP A 169 -6.33 -11.63 4.75
CA TRP A 169 -7.00 -10.35 4.96
C TRP A 169 -6.05 -9.22 4.62
N ASP A 170 -6.48 -8.30 3.76
CA ASP A 170 -5.69 -7.15 3.34
C ASP A 170 -6.30 -5.86 3.92
N LEU A 171 -5.61 -5.26 4.87
CA LEU A 171 -5.90 -3.91 5.35
C LEU A 171 -5.05 -2.93 4.54
N VAL A 172 -5.62 -2.46 3.43
CA VAL A 172 -4.96 -1.55 2.49
C VAL A 172 -5.16 -0.11 2.96
N GLY A 173 -4.29 0.34 3.87
CA GLY A 173 -4.38 1.65 4.52
C GLY A 173 -3.42 2.70 3.97
N ASN A 174 -3.51 3.89 4.57
CA ASN A 174 -2.57 5.01 4.41
C ASN A 174 -2.10 5.50 5.78
N ASN A 175 -1.07 6.33 5.81
CA ASN A 175 -0.61 6.96 7.03
C ASN A 175 -1.59 8.01 7.59
N LEU A 176 -2.42 8.61 6.72
CA LEU A 176 -3.44 9.58 7.09
C LEU A 176 -4.81 8.88 7.21
N PRO A 177 -5.66 9.28 8.19
CA PRO A 177 -6.93 8.61 8.46
C PRO A 177 -8.07 8.98 7.50
N ILE A 178 -7.83 9.87 6.54
CA ILE A 178 -8.82 10.39 5.60
C ILE A 178 -8.25 10.42 4.19
N PHE A 179 -9.09 10.78 3.22
CA PHE A 179 -8.71 10.87 1.82
C PHE A 179 -9.24 12.15 1.15
N PHE A 180 -8.74 12.44 -0.06
CA PHE A 180 -9.08 13.68 -0.79
C PHE A 180 -10.51 13.70 -1.33
N ILE A 181 -11.04 12.53 -1.68
CA ILE A 181 -12.34 12.37 -2.33
C ILE A 181 -13.20 11.39 -1.52
N ARG A 182 -14.51 11.52 -1.67
CA ARG A 182 -15.52 10.66 -1.04
C ARG A 182 -16.32 9.81 -2.02
N ASP A 183 -16.15 10.04 -3.33
CA ASP A 183 -16.74 9.26 -4.39
C ASP A 183 -15.65 8.68 -5.29
N ALA A 184 -15.69 7.37 -5.53
CA ALA A 184 -14.67 6.65 -6.28
C ALA A 184 -14.59 7.06 -7.76
N ILE A 185 -15.67 7.60 -8.34
CA ILE A 185 -15.65 8.01 -9.76
C ILE A 185 -14.63 9.12 -10.02
N GLN A 186 -14.31 9.94 -9.02
CA GLN A 186 -13.33 11.04 -9.12
C GLN A 186 -11.88 10.55 -9.02
N PHE A 187 -11.64 9.29 -8.65
CA PHE A 187 -10.28 8.79 -8.39
C PHE A 187 -9.36 8.87 -9.60
N PRO A 188 -9.77 8.47 -10.83
CA PRO A 188 -8.92 8.59 -12.01
C PRO A 188 -8.57 10.05 -12.32
N ASP A 189 -9.53 10.97 -12.22
CA ASP A 189 -9.32 12.40 -12.50
C ASP A 189 -8.36 13.04 -11.49
N MET A 190 -8.53 12.72 -10.21
CA MET A 190 -7.61 13.15 -9.14
C MET A 190 -6.20 12.60 -9.36
N ILE A 191 -6.04 11.31 -9.70
CA ILE A 191 -4.72 10.73 -9.93
C ILE A 191 -4.07 11.32 -11.19
N HIS A 192 -4.83 11.58 -12.25
CA HIS A 192 -4.32 12.24 -13.45
C HIS A 192 -3.91 13.69 -13.20
N SER A 193 -4.60 14.40 -12.30
CA SER A 193 -4.21 15.76 -11.91
C SER A 193 -2.87 15.73 -11.19
N LEU A 194 -2.65 14.77 -10.28
CA LEU A 194 -1.45 14.57 -9.45
C LEU A 194 -0.21 14.00 -10.19
N LYS A 195 -0.39 13.53 -11.43
CA LYS A 195 0.66 12.90 -12.25
C LYS A 195 1.20 13.85 -13.33
N PRO A 196 2.33 13.51 -13.98
CA PRO A 196 2.92 14.35 -15.02
C PRO A 196 1.92 14.73 -16.12
N ASP A 197 2.09 15.95 -16.63
CA ASP A 197 1.31 16.49 -17.73
C ASP A 197 1.37 15.60 -18.99
N PRO A 198 0.24 15.29 -19.65
CA PRO A 198 0.23 14.38 -20.80
C PRO A 198 0.97 14.92 -22.04
N ILE A 199 1.25 16.22 -22.12
CA ILE A 199 1.97 16.85 -23.23
C ILE A 199 3.46 17.00 -22.88
N LEU A 200 3.75 17.56 -21.70
CA LEU A 200 5.11 17.91 -21.29
C LEU A 200 5.83 16.79 -20.51
N ASN A 201 5.08 15.81 -20.02
CA ASN A 201 5.55 14.74 -19.12
C ASN A 201 6.32 15.30 -17.90
N LYS A 202 5.82 16.41 -17.35
CA LYS A 202 6.39 17.10 -16.19
C LYS A 202 5.34 17.26 -15.11
N GLN A 203 5.75 17.20 -13.84
CA GLN A 203 4.86 17.56 -12.75
C GLN A 203 4.54 19.06 -12.80
N ASP A 204 3.25 19.39 -12.74
CA ASP A 204 2.75 20.76 -12.73
C ASP A 204 1.77 20.97 -11.56
N PRO A 205 2.18 21.70 -10.51
CA PRO A 205 1.31 22.00 -9.37
C PRO A 205 0.00 22.71 -9.74
N ASN A 206 -0.06 23.43 -10.87
CA ASN A 206 -1.30 24.09 -11.29
C ASN A 206 -2.40 23.06 -11.55
N ARG A 207 -2.06 21.89 -12.09
CA ARG A 207 -3.04 20.80 -12.33
C ARG A 207 -3.58 20.24 -11.01
N PHE A 208 -2.75 20.20 -9.96
CA PHE A 208 -3.15 19.71 -8.64
C PHE A 208 -4.18 20.68 -8.04
N PHE A 209 -3.83 21.97 -8.02
CA PHE A 209 -4.65 23.01 -7.42
C PHE A 209 -5.90 23.33 -8.23
N ASP A 210 -5.89 23.16 -9.56
CA ASP A 210 -7.09 23.27 -10.39
C ASP A 210 -8.15 22.25 -9.95
N PHE A 211 -7.80 20.96 -9.91
CA PHE A 211 -8.70 19.90 -9.45
C PHE A 211 -9.20 20.14 -8.01
N PHE A 212 -8.28 20.44 -7.08
CA PHE A 212 -8.64 20.61 -5.68
C PHE A 212 -9.39 21.92 -5.38
N SER A 213 -9.24 22.96 -6.20
CA SER A 213 -10.03 24.18 -6.07
C SER A 213 -11.52 23.95 -6.37
N ALA A 214 -11.82 22.97 -7.23
CA ALA A 214 -13.17 22.53 -7.56
C ALA A 214 -13.68 21.40 -6.63
N THR A 215 -12.84 20.88 -5.72
CA THR A 215 -13.13 19.71 -4.87
C THR A 215 -12.96 20.08 -3.39
N PRO A 216 -13.89 20.87 -2.80
CA PRO A 216 -13.75 21.38 -1.43
C PRO A 216 -13.71 20.29 -0.35
N GLU A 217 -14.24 19.08 -0.60
CA GLU A 217 -14.10 17.95 0.32
C GLU A 217 -12.63 17.53 0.55
N ALA A 218 -11.73 17.87 -0.37
CA ALA A 218 -10.31 17.56 -0.26
C ALA A 218 -9.56 18.43 0.76
N THR A 219 -10.13 19.55 1.21
CA THR A 219 -9.45 20.55 2.05
C THR A 219 -8.84 19.95 3.31
N ASN A 220 -9.53 19.03 3.98
CA ASN A 220 -9.02 18.37 5.19
C ASN A 220 -7.76 17.53 4.89
N MET A 221 -7.82 16.70 3.86
CA MET A 221 -6.69 15.86 3.45
C MET A 221 -5.49 16.71 2.98
N ILE A 222 -5.72 17.75 2.18
CA ILE A 222 -4.68 18.68 1.73
C ILE A 222 -3.98 19.33 2.93
N THR A 223 -4.76 19.76 3.93
CA THR A 223 -4.23 20.36 5.15
C THR A 223 -3.29 19.39 5.86
N GLN A 224 -3.68 18.11 6.01
CA GLN A 224 -2.84 17.10 6.66
C GLN A 224 -1.56 16.79 5.86
N VAL A 225 -1.66 16.63 4.54
CA VAL A 225 -0.50 16.36 3.66
C VAL A 225 0.50 17.52 3.68
N TRP A 226 0.06 18.76 3.89
CA TRP A 226 0.95 19.93 4.00
C TRP A 226 1.55 20.15 5.40
N THR A 227 1.19 19.33 6.39
CA THR A 227 1.91 19.27 7.68
C THR A 227 3.16 18.38 7.58
N ASN A 228 3.82 18.12 8.71
CA ASN A 228 4.92 17.15 8.79
C ASN A 228 4.48 15.70 8.50
N LEU A 229 3.17 15.40 8.56
CA LEU A 229 2.65 14.06 8.26
C LEU A 229 2.77 13.66 6.79
N GLY A 230 2.86 14.62 5.86
CA GLY A 230 3.09 14.34 4.43
C GLY A 230 4.55 14.08 4.07
N THR A 231 5.48 14.27 5.00
CA THR A 231 6.92 14.03 4.82
C THR A 231 7.49 13.31 6.06
N PRO A 232 7.04 12.08 6.36
CA PRO A 232 7.53 11.34 7.52
C PRO A 232 9.03 11.08 7.40
N ALA A 233 9.76 11.17 8.51
CA ALA A 233 11.21 10.94 8.53
C ALA A 233 11.60 9.50 8.18
N SER A 234 10.71 8.54 8.46
CA SER A 234 10.85 7.13 8.13
C SER A 234 9.47 6.47 8.14
N TYR A 235 9.30 5.37 7.38
CA TYR A 235 8.10 4.52 7.47
C TYR A 235 7.85 3.97 8.89
N ARG A 236 8.88 3.95 9.76
CA ARG A 236 8.77 3.52 11.15
C ARG A 236 8.17 4.57 12.09
N THR A 237 8.08 5.82 11.65
CA THR A 237 7.67 6.97 12.48
C THR A 237 6.40 7.61 11.92
N MET A 238 5.50 6.80 11.36
CA MET A 238 4.19 7.22 10.87
C MET A 238 3.15 6.20 11.32
N ASP A 239 1.92 6.65 11.50
CA ASP A 239 0.79 5.77 11.81
C ASP A 239 0.33 5.03 10.56
N GLY A 240 -0.53 4.03 10.76
CA GLY A 240 -1.24 3.31 9.71
C GLY A 240 -2.73 3.31 10.00
N ASN A 241 -3.53 3.73 9.02
CA ASN A 241 -4.97 3.92 9.15
C ASN A 241 -5.70 3.21 8.02
N GLY A 242 -6.80 2.53 8.33
CA GLY A 242 -7.65 1.87 7.34
C GLY A 242 -8.43 2.83 6.42
N VAL A 243 -8.47 4.13 6.78
CA VAL A 243 -9.18 5.24 6.12
C VAL A 243 -10.71 5.12 6.11
N HIS A 244 -11.24 3.94 5.85
CA HIS A 244 -12.67 3.66 5.76
C HIS A 244 -13.23 3.13 7.09
N ALA A 245 -14.53 3.33 7.28
CA ALA A 245 -15.29 2.56 8.27
C ALA A 245 -15.47 1.12 7.75
N PHE A 246 -15.14 0.13 8.58
CA PHE A 246 -15.30 -1.28 8.26
C PHE A 246 -16.38 -1.88 9.15
N LYS A 247 -17.15 -2.84 8.61
CA LYS A 247 -18.13 -3.57 9.41
C LYS A 247 -17.49 -4.78 10.06
N LEU A 248 -17.54 -4.85 11.38
CA LEU A 248 -17.21 -6.04 12.15
C LEU A 248 -18.49 -6.81 12.49
N VAL A 249 -18.38 -8.14 12.54
CA VAL A 249 -19.53 -9.04 12.78
C VAL A 249 -19.12 -10.08 13.80
N ASP A 250 -19.83 -10.16 14.92
CA ASP A 250 -19.56 -11.13 15.99
C ASP A 250 -20.07 -12.55 15.67
N ALA A 251 -20.00 -13.46 16.64
CA ALA A 251 -20.45 -14.84 16.49
C ALA A 251 -21.98 -14.99 16.44
N GLN A 252 -22.72 -14.04 16.99
CA GLN A 252 -24.18 -13.98 17.01
C GLN A 252 -24.75 -13.31 15.75
N GLY A 253 -23.90 -12.63 14.97
CA GLY A 253 -24.28 -11.90 13.77
C GLY A 253 -24.56 -10.42 14.01
N GLU A 254 -24.32 -9.91 15.21
CA GLU A 254 -24.43 -8.48 15.51
C GLU A 254 -23.29 -7.71 14.86
N THR A 255 -23.53 -6.44 14.53
CA THR A 255 -22.62 -5.63 13.72
C THR A 255 -22.24 -4.33 14.39
N VAL A 256 -20.96 -3.95 14.27
CA VAL A 256 -20.44 -2.62 14.64
C VAL A 256 -19.60 -2.03 13.49
N PHE A 257 -19.43 -0.72 13.49
CA PHE A 257 -18.64 0.05 12.51
C PHE A 257 -17.52 0.83 13.18
#